data_AF-A0A8J3CX87-F1
#
_entry.id   AF-A0A8J3CX87-F1
#
_cell.length_a   1.000
_cell.length_b   1.000
_cell.length_c   1.000
_cell.angle_alpha   90.00
_cell.angle_beta   90.00
_cell.angle_gamma   90.00
#
_symmetry.space_group_name_H-M   'P 1'
#
loop_
_entity.id
_entity.type
_entity.pdbx_description
1 polymer ?
#
loop_
_entity_poly.entity_id
_entity_poly.type
_entity_poly.pdbx_seq_one_letter_code
_entity_poly.pdbx_strand_id
1 'polypeptide(L)'
;MKNSIKNLLRAGVFMLAAVFAFAFTKPIDTNQTVWGNDPDEGPVPVQMGSTQYECLSNPTAQCLFEDENLSIPIQGSNGIFRLK
;
A
#
# COMPACT_ATOMS: atom_id res chain seq x y z
N MET A 1 -26.50 36.08 27.06
CA MET A 1 -26.36 34.60 27.02
C MET A 1 -26.67 33.94 25.66
N LYS A 2 -26.74 34.66 24.51
CA LYS A 2 -27.04 34.06 23.19
C LYS A 2 -25.83 33.83 22.27
N ASN A 3 -24.65 34.38 22.59
CA ASN A 3 -23.51 34.39 21.67
C ASN A 3 -22.47 33.29 21.93
N SER A 4 -22.34 32.78 23.15
CA SER A 4 -21.34 31.72 23.45
C SER A 4 -21.70 30.35 22.87
N ILE A 5 -23.00 30.03 22.75
CA ILE A 5 -23.45 28.72 22.22
C ILE A 5 -23.15 28.59 20.72
N LYS A 6 -23.25 29.69 19.97
CA LYS A 6 -22.95 29.71 18.53
C LYS A 6 -21.46 29.46 18.22
N ASN A 7 -20.56 29.90 19.11
CA ASN A 7 -19.12 29.65 18.96
C ASN A 7 -18.73 28.22 19.33
N LEU A 8 -19.42 27.61 20.30
CA LEU A 8 -19.15 26.22 20.72
C LEU A 8 -19.52 25.21 19.61
N LEU A 9 -20.67 25.39 18.96
CA LEU A 9 -21.11 24.56 17.84
C LEU A 9 -20.17 24.66 16.64
N ARG A 10 -19.60 25.85 16.38
CA ARG A 10 -18.63 26.05 15.29
C ARG A 10 -17.30 25.37 15.60
N ALA A 11 -16.82 25.42 16.84
CA ALA A 11 -15.60 24.72 17.26
C ALA A 11 -15.72 23.19 17.23
N GLY A 12 -16.90 22.63 17.57
CA GLY A 12 -17.14 21.19 17.53
C GLY A 12 -17.11 20.58 16.13
N VAL A 13 -17.60 21.31 15.11
CA VAL A 13 -17.57 20.84 13.70
C VAL A 13 -16.13 20.73 13.17
N PHE A 14 -15.24 21.61 13.60
CA PHE A 14 -13.82 21.55 13.18
C PHE A 14 -13.06 20.40 13.83
N MET A 15 -13.39 19.99 15.07
CA MET A 15 -12.76 18.83 15.69
C MET A 15 -13.25 17.50 15.10
N LEU A 16 -14.52 17.40 14.68
CA LEU A 16 -15.04 16.16 14.11
C LEU A 16 -14.42 15.84 12.74
N ALA A 17 -14.16 16.86 11.91
CA ALA A 17 -13.59 16.68 10.56
C ALA A 17 -12.15 16.13 10.57
N ALA A 18 -11.35 16.46 11.59
CA ALA A 18 -9.97 15.99 11.70
C ALA A 18 -9.85 14.47 11.98
N VAL A 19 -10.85 13.87 12.62
CA VAL A 19 -10.85 12.43 12.94
C VAL A 19 -11.16 11.57 11.71
N PHE A 20 -11.94 12.09 10.75
CA PHE A 20 -12.29 11.35 9.53
C PHE A 20 -11.15 11.24 8.50
N ALA A 21 -10.10 12.07 8.59
CA ALA A 21 -8.97 11.99 7.67
C ALA A 21 -8.06 10.76 7.91
N PHE A 22 -8.11 10.15 9.10
CA PHE A 22 -7.29 8.97 9.45
C PHE A 22 -8.03 7.63 9.33
N ALA A 23 -9.31 7.63 8.98
CA ALA A 23 -10.12 6.41 8.96
C ALA A 23 -9.93 5.54 7.69
N PHE A 24 -9.26 6.06 6.66
CA PHE A 24 -9.10 5.37 5.36
C PHE A 24 -7.67 4.98 5.00
N THR A 25 -6.67 5.34 5.80
CA THR A 25 -5.31 4.81 5.61
C THR A 25 -5.21 3.48 6.34
N LYS A 26 -5.78 2.42 5.75
CA LYS A 26 -5.41 1.07 6.18
C LYS A 26 -3.89 0.95 6.01
N PRO A 27 -3.12 0.59 7.06
CA PRO A 27 -1.72 0.30 6.88
C PRO A 27 -1.60 -0.82 5.85
N ILE A 28 -0.74 -0.63 4.86
CA ILE A 28 -0.40 -1.71 3.93
C ILE A 28 0.22 -2.82 4.79
N ASP A 29 -0.45 -3.96 4.82
CA ASP A 29 -0.03 -5.08 5.66
C ASP A 29 1.24 -5.67 5.03
N THR A 30 2.39 -5.45 5.66
CA THR A 30 3.69 -5.94 5.17
C THR A 30 3.79 -7.46 5.23
N ASN A 31 2.82 -8.14 5.86
CA ASN A 31 2.76 -9.59 5.95
C ASN A 31 1.95 -10.23 4.82
N GLN A 32 1.48 -9.46 3.84
CA GLN A 32 0.79 -10.02 2.69
C GLN A 32 1.77 -10.82 1.80
N THR A 33 1.34 -12.02 1.43
CA THR A 33 2.04 -12.81 0.40
C THR A 33 1.73 -12.21 -0.95
N VAL A 34 2.77 -11.96 -1.74
CA VAL A 34 2.72 -11.37 -3.06
C VAL A 34 3.51 -12.26 -4.01
N TRP A 35 3.38 -12.03 -5.31
CA TRP A 35 3.97 -12.87 -6.33
C TRP A 35 4.97 -12.08 -7.16
N GLY A 36 6.14 -12.66 -7.39
CA GLY A 36 7.14 -12.15 -8.32
C GLY A 36 7.32 -13.12 -9.48
N ASN A 37 7.74 -12.62 -10.64
CA ASN A 37 8.04 -13.47 -11.78
C ASN A 37 9.56 -13.69 -11.88
N ASP A 38 10.05 -14.81 -11.36
CA ASP A 38 11.44 -15.20 -11.48
C ASP A 38 11.73 -15.80 -12.87
N PRO A 39 12.83 -15.43 -13.54
CA PRO A 39 13.17 -15.98 -14.86
C PRO A 39 13.47 -17.48 -14.86
N ASP A 40 13.91 -18.06 -13.73
CA ASP A 40 14.31 -19.46 -13.63
C ASP A 40 13.17 -20.35 -13.09
N GLU A 41 12.36 -19.82 -12.15
CA GLU A 41 11.30 -20.58 -11.47
C GLU A 41 9.87 -20.20 -11.90
N GLY A 42 9.68 -19.07 -12.58
CA GLY A 42 8.36 -18.53 -12.92
C GLY A 42 7.72 -17.76 -11.75
N PRO A 43 6.38 -17.77 -11.59
CA PRO A 43 5.72 -17.09 -10.48
C PRO A 43 6.09 -17.69 -9.12
N VAL A 44 6.71 -16.89 -8.24
CA VAL A 44 7.14 -17.31 -6.90
C VAL A 44 6.46 -16.46 -5.83
N PRO A 45 5.90 -17.07 -4.76
CA PRO A 45 5.31 -16.32 -3.65
C PRO A 45 6.42 -15.78 -2.73
N VAL A 46 6.37 -14.49 -2.42
CA VAL A 46 7.28 -13.81 -1.50
C VAL A 46 6.50 -12.95 -0.51
N GLN A 47 7.10 -12.65 0.64
CA GLN A 47 6.51 -11.67 1.56
C GLN A 47 6.88 -10.25 1.12
N MET A 48 5.89 -9.36 1.06
CA MET A 48 6.13 -7.98 0.62
C MET A 48 7.11 -7.24 1.56
N GLY A 49 8.18 -6.68 0.99
CA GLY A 49 9.21 -5.99 1.79
C GLY A 49 10.19 -6.93 2.51
N SER A 50 10.12 -8.24 2.26
CA SER A 50 11.14 -9.19 2.70
C SER A 50 12.43 -9.03 1.91
N THR A 51 13.53 -9.57 2.45
CA THR A 51 14.83 -9.62 1.76
C THR A 51 14.96 -10.83 0.84
N GLN A 52 13.89 -11.61 0.63
CA GLN A 52 13.88 -12.82 -0.21
C GLN A 52 13.97 -12.50 -1.71
N TYR A 53 13.72 -11.23 -2.08
CA TYR A 53 13.74 -10.79 -3.45
C TYR A 53 14.32 -9.37 -3.57
N GLU A 54 14.58 -8.97 -4.80
CA GLU A 54 14.87 -7.59 -5.16
C GLU A 54 14.07 -7.17 -6.40
N CYS A 55 13.61 -5.92 -6.38
CA CYS A 55 13.10 -5.24 -7.57
C CYS A 55 14.22 -4.39 -8.14
N LEU A 56 14.91 -4.91 -9.16
CA LEU A 56 15.96 -4.16 -9.85
C LEU A 56 15.34 -2.98 -10.58
N SER A 57 15.86 -1.78 -10.33
CA SER A 57 15.28 -0.52 -10.82
C SER A 57 15.05 -0.55 -12.33
N ASN A 58 13.79 -0.59 -12.73
CA ASN A 58 13.37 -0.53 -14.10
C ASN A 58 11.98 0.16 -14.17
N PRO A 59 11.86 1.31 -14.86
CA PRO A 59 10.62 2.07 -14.92
C PRO A 59 9.53 1.42 -15.79
N THR A 60 9.86 0.42 -16.61
CA THR A 60 8.91 -0.21 -17.54
C THR A 60 8.41 -1.57 -17.09
N ALA A 61 9.02 -2.16 -16.05
CA ALA A 61 8.70 -3.50 -15.58
C ALA A 61 7.96 -3.45 -14.24
N GLN A 62 6.96 -4.32 -14.10
CA GLN A 62 6.30 -4.57 -12.83
C GLN A 62 7.03 -5.70 -12.10
N CYS A 63 7.32 -5.48 -10.82
CA CYS A 63 8.08 -6.44 -10.02
C CYS A 63 7.18 -7.40 -9.24
N LEU A 64 6.11 -6.89 -8.61
CA LEU A 64 5.24 -7.68 -7.74
C LEU A 64 3.78 -7.62 -8.16
N PHE A 65 3.08 -8.71 -7.91
CA PHE A 65 1.68 -8.93 -8.23
C PHE A 65 0.94 -9.49 -7.01
N GLU A 66 -0.37 -9.26 -6.94
CA GLU A 66 -1.20 -9.79 -5.85
C GLU A 66 -1.54 -11.27 -6.07
N ASP A 67 -1.43 -11.76 -7.32
CA ASP A 67 -1.83 -13.09 -7.74
C ASP A 67 -0.73 -13.83 -8.51
N GLU A 68 -0.78 -15.17 -8.45
CA GLU A 68 0.14 -16.07 -9.15
C GLU A 68 0.09 -15.93 -10.69
N ASN A 69 -1.06 -15.51 -11.24
CA ASN A 69 -1.20 -15.30 -12.69
C ASN A 69 -0.60 -13.97 -13.16
N LEU A 70 0.02 -13.20 -12.27
CA LEU A 70 0.68 -11.93 -12.58
C LEU A 70 -0.28 -10.94 -13.27
N SER A 71 -1.55 -10.95 -12.87
CA SER A 71 -2.59 -10.15 -13.51
C SER A 71 -2.89 -8.84 -12.79
N ILE A 72 -2.65 -8.79 -11.48
CA ILE A 72 -2.94 -7.65 -10.61
C ILE A 72 -1.61 -7.05 -10.10
N PRO A 73 -1.11 -5.97 -10.72
CA PRO A 73 0.16 -5.36 -10.34
C PRO A 73 0.06 -4.59 -9.02
N ILE A 74 1.02 -4.80 -8.12
CA ILE A 74 1.13 -4.03 -6.87
C ILE A 74 1.69 -2.63 -7.16
N GLN A 75 0.88 -1.62 -6.85
CA GLN A 75 1.23 -0.22 -7.08
C GLN A 75 2.53 0.16 -6.34
N GLY A 76 3.45 0.83 -7.05
CA GLY A 76 4.74 1.26 -6.50
C GLY A 76 5.85 0.21 -6.53
N SER A 77 5.58 -1.02 -6.98
CA SER A 77 6.61 -2.05 -7.17
C SER A 77 7.11 -2.10 -8.62
N ASN A 78 7.88 -1.08 -9.01
CA ASN A 78 8.48 -0.99 -10.34
C ASN A 78 9.88 -1.61 -10.32
N GLY A 79 10.13 -2.56 -11.22
CA GLY A 79 11.43 -3.20 -11.38
C GLY A 79 11.34 -4.58 -12.03
N ILE A 80 12.51 -5.18 -12.24
CA ILE A 80 12.63 -6.59 -12.62
C ILE A 80 12.74 -7.40 -11.32
N PHE A 81 11.83 -8.36 -11.15
CA PHE A 81 11.88 -9.28 -10.02
C PHE A 81 13.10 -10.21 -10.12
N ARG A 82 13.77 -10.42 -9.01
CA ARG A 82 14.83 -11.40 -8.86
C ARG A 82 14.82 -12.00 -7.46
N LEU A 83 14.76 -13.32 -7.37
CA LEU A 83 14.89 -14.02 -6.10
C LEU A 83 16.35 -13.96 -5.59
N LYS A 84 16.53 -13.87 -4.27
CA LYS A 84 17.84 -13.83 -3.60
C LYS A 84 18.21 -15.15 -2.95
#